data_AF-A0A354CN73-F1
#
_entry.id   AF-A0A354CN73-F1
#
_cell.length_a   1.000
_cell.length_b   1.000
_cell.length_c   1.000
_cell.angle_alpha   90.00
_cell.angle_beta   90.00
_cell.angle_gamma   90.00
#
_symmetry.space_group_name_H-M   'P 1'
#
loop_
_entity.id
_entity.type
_entity.pdbx_description
1 polymer ?
#
loop_
_entity_poly.entity_id
_entity_poly.type
_entity_poly.pdbx_seq_one_letter_code
_entity_poly.pdbx_strand_id
1 'polypeptide(L)' 'MKIQTQTNASKDWRLMKSRIIGTGSSCPEYVMTNDMLSQLVDTNDEWIQTRTGICRRHIAD' A
#
# COMPACT_ATOMS: atom_id res chain seq x y z
N MET A 1 56.05 -8.13 11.37
CA MET A 1 55.07 -8.72 10.42
C MET A 1 54.37 -9.85 11.15
N LYS A 2 53.10 -9.78 11.56
CA LYS A 2 51.91 -9.50 10.74
C LYS A 2 50.89 -8.65 11.51
N ILE A 3 50.54 -7.56 10.86
CA ILE A 3 49.38 -6.67 10.95
C ILE A 3 48.17 -7.35 11.63
N GLN A 4 47.69 -6.79 12.74
CA GLN A 4 46.36 -7.08 13.25
C GLN A 4 45.36 -6.36 12.34
N THR A 5 44.72 -7.10 11.44
CA THR A 5 43.64 -6.57 10.61
C THR A 5 42.40 -6.42 11.48
N GLN A 6 42.08 -5.19 11.87
CA GLN A 6 40.74 -4.88 12.40
C GLN A 6 39.74 -5.17 11.28
N THR A 7 39.03 -6.29 11.35
CA THR A 7 37.85 -6.54 10.53
C THR A 7 36.72 -5.62 11.01
N ASN A 8 36.74 -4.39 10.50
CA ASN A 8 35.59 -3.50 10.48
C ASN A 8 34.48 -4.13 9.63
N ALA A 9 33.63 -4.98 10.23
CA ALA A 9 32.30 -5.29 9.70
C ALA A 9 31.51 -6.19 10.65
N SER A 10 30.64 -5.60 11.48
CA SER A 10 29.38 -6.25 11.84
C SER A 10 28.35 -5.20 12.24
N LYS A 11 28.00 -4.31 11.30
CA LYS A 11 26.72 -3.59 11.41
C LYS A 11 25.62 -4.62 11.16
N ASP A 12 25.34 -5.41 12.19
CA ASP A 12 24.38 -6.50 12.19
C ASP A 12 22.97 -5.89 12.29
N TRP A 13 22.40 -5.55 11.14
CA TRP A 13 21.05 -5.02 10.99
C TRP A 13 19.96 -6.01 11.50
N ARG A 14 20.36 -7.25 11.82
CA ARG A 14 19.52 -8.32 12.37
C ARG A 14 19.03 -8.07 13.80
N LEU A 15 19.52 -7.04 14.49
CA LEU A 15 19.22 -6.77 15.90
C LEU A 15 18.12 -5.73 16.15
N MET A 16 17.53 -5.14 15.11
CA MET A 16 16.41 -4.22 15.31
C MET A 16 15.08 -4.99 15.42
N LYS A 17 14.60 -5.16 16.66
CA LYS A 17 13.28 -5.73 16.95
C LYS A 17 12.20 -4.66 16.78
N SER A 18 11.48 -4.68 15.67
CA SER A 18 10.29 -3.85 15.46
C SER A 18 9.01 -4.62 15.78
N ARG A 19 8.03 -3.97 16.42
CA ARG A 19 6.68 -4.52 16.66
C ARG A 19 5.63 -3.49 16.29
N ILE A 20 4.63 -3.90 15.51
CA ILE A 20 3.46 -3.07 15.23
C ILE A 20 2.69 -2.89 16.55
N ILE A 21 2.55 -1.64 17.01
CA ILE A 21 1.84 -1.31 18.26
C ILE A 21 0.35 -1.02 18.06
N GLY A 22 -0.08 -0.81 16.81
CA GLY A 22 -1.46 -0.59 16.43
C GLY A 22 -1.61 -0.24 14.95
N THR A 23 -2.83 -0.39 14.43
CA THR A 23 -3.24 0.04 13.09
C THR A 23 -4.57 0.77 13.20
N GLY A 24 -4.85 1.67 12.26
CA GLY A 24 -6.11 2.39 12.17
C GLY A 24 -6.43 2.71 10.71
N SER A 25 -7.71 2.82 10.39
CA SER A 25 -8.20 3.18 9.06
C SER A 25 -9.48 3.98 9.19
N SER A 26 -9.63 4.99 8.35
CA SER A 26 -10.87 5.77 8.21
C SER A 26 -11.07 6.04 6.73
N CYS A 27 -12.31 5.90 6.26
CA CYS A 27 -12.70 6.16 4.88
C CYS A 27 -13.93 7.09 4.87
N PRO A 28 -14.05 7.98 3.87
CA PRO A 28 -15.25 8.79 3.67
C PRO A 28 -16.53 7.95 3.56
N GLU A 29 -17.67 8.48 3.97
CA GLU A 29 -18.94 7.74 3.90
C GLU A 29 -19.43 7.53 2.46
N TYR A 30 -19.13 8.48 1.56
CA TYR A 30 -19.60 8.41 0.19
C TYR A 30 -18.84 7.35 -0.61
N VAL A 31 -19.57 6.33 -1.04
CA VAL A 31 -19.06 5.21 -1.83
C VAL A 31 -19.54 5.34 -3.27
N MET A 32 -18.59 5.46 -4.20
CA MET A 32 -18.84 5.46 -5.64
C MET A 32 -18.56 4.07 -6.23
N THR A 33 -19.56 3.49 -6.88
CA THR A 33 -19.43 2.21 -7.61
C THR A 33 -18.86 2.42 -9.01
N ASN A 34 -18.49 1.33 -9.69
CA ASN A 34 -18.11 1.40 -11.10
C ASN A 34 -19.27 1.84 -12.00
N ASP A 35 -20.50 1.42 -11.70
CA ASP A 35 -21.70 1.83 -12.44
C ASP A 35 -22.01 3.32 -12.30
N MET A 36 -21.71 3.92 -11.14
CA MET A 36 -21.81 5.36 -10.96
C MET A 36 -20.70 6.08 -11.73
N LEU A 37 -19.49 5.50 -11.77
CA LEU A 37 -18.37 6.07 -12.50
C LEU A 37 -18.61 6.04 -14.03
N SER A 38 -19.23 4.98 -14.56
CA SER A 38 -19.55 4.88 -16.00
C SER A 38 -20.59 5.89 -16.47
N GLN A 39 -21.34 6.51 -15.56
CA GLN A 39 -22.24 7.62 -15.90
C GLN A 39 -21.48 8.95 -16.07
N LEU A 40 -20.27 9.06 -15.53
CA LEU A 40 -19.45 10.27 -15.55
C LEU A 40 -18.37 10.23 -16.65
N VAL A 41 -17.87 9.06 -16.99
CA VAL A 41 -16.82 8.84 -18.00
C VAL A 41 -17.13 7.62 -18.86
N ASP A 42 -16.63 7.59 -20.09
CA ASP A 42 -16.80 6.46 -21.01
C ASP A 42 -15.97 5.24 -20.55
N THR A 43 -16.55 4.44 -19.67
CA THR A 43 -15.95 3.23 -19.10
C THR A 43 -17.05 2.25 -18.69
N ASN A 44 -16.67 1.02 -18.31
CA ASN A 44 -17.61 0.03 -17.80
C ASN A 44 -16.99 -0.81 -16.68
N ASP A 45 -17.88 -1.46 -15.92
CA ASP A 45 -17.51 -2.27 -14.76
C ASP A 45 -16.59 -3.44 -15.13
N GLU A 46 -16.87 -4.16 -16.21
CA GLU A 46 -16.07 -5.30 -16.67
C GLU A 46 -14.61 -4.90 -16.94
N TRP A 47 -14.41 -3.80 -17.68
CA TRP A 47 -13.07 -3.30 -18.00
C TRP A 47 -12.32 -2.85 -16.75
N ILE A 48 -12.99 -2.11 -15.85
CA ILE A 48 -12.38 -1.61 -14.60
C ILE A 48 -11.98 -2.79 -13.72
N GLN A 49 -12.88 -3.74 -13.47
CA GLN A 49 -12.60 -4.89 -12.62
C GLN A 49 -11.50 -5.78 -13.21
N THR A 50 -11.57 -6.07 -14.51
CA THR A 50 -10.57 -6.94 -15.17
C THR A 50 -9.17 -6.35 -15.14
N ARG A 51 -9.04 -5.02 -15.28
CA ARG A 51 -7.74 -4.34 -15.35
C ARG A 51 -7.19 -3.93 -13.99
N THR A 52 -8.06 -3.60 -13.03
CA THR A 52 -7.64 -2.99 -11.75
C THR A 52 -8.09 -3.76 -10.52
N GLY A 53 -9.08 -4.64 -10.62
CA GLY A 53 -9.70 -5.33 -9.49
C GLY A 53 -10.56 -4.43 -8.60
N ILE A 54 -10.84 -3.18 -9.00
CA ILE A 54 -11.61 -2.22 -8.20
C ILE A 54 -13.09 -2.32 -8.54
N CYS A 55 -13.94 -2.57 -7.54
CA CYS A 55 -15.40 -2.57 -7.69
C CYS A 55 -16.06 -1.27 -7.16
N ARG A 56 -15.44 -0.65 -6.15
CA ARG A 56 -15.97 0.56 -5.47
C ARG A 56 -14.85 1.36 -4.83
N ARG A 57 -15.09 2.65 -4.60
CA ARG A 57 -14.13 3.59 -3.98
C ARG A 57 -14.84 4.59 -3.07
N HIS A 58 -14.14 5.05 -2.04
CA HIS A 58 -14.63 6.11 -1.15
C HIS A 58 -14.10 7.45 -1.64
N ILE A 59 -14.99 8.45 -1.77
CA ILE A 59 -14.66 9.78 -2.29
C ILE A 59 -14.81 10.79 -1.14
N ALA A 60 -13.77 11.57 -0.90
CA ALA A 60 -13.81 12.71 0.00
C ALA A 60 -14.26 13.95 -0.78
N ASP A 61 -15.00 14.82 -0.10
CA ASP A 61 -15.46 16.12 -0.61
C ASP A 61 -14.49 17.24 -0.18
#